data_AF-A0A5B9G466-F1
#
_entry.id   AF-A0A5B9G466-F1
#
_cell.length_a   1.000
_cell.length_b   1.000
_cell.length_c   1.000
_cell.angle_alpha   90.00
_cell.angle_beta   90.00
_cell.angle_gamma   90.00
#
_symmetry.space_group_name_H-M   'P 1'
#
loop_
_entity.id
_entity.type
_entity.pdbx_description
1 polymer ?
#
loop_
_entity_poly.entity_id
_entity_poly.type
_entity_poly.pdbx_seq_one_letter_code
_entity_poly.pdbx_strand_id
1 'polypeptide(L)'
;MNDFAPAQAAELLTYPAGYGVVRECLEQQQQAATRSGVARFFGVNPLHPDARSWYGGALGEMRVGEVLERLGQEWSVFHAVPVGTRGSDIDHVVVGPGGVFTINTKRHPGAKVWLGERMLLVAGQKTDHLRNSRHEASRAAKLLTAAAGMPVDVRPLLVLVAINSMTVKRRPSDVVVITDSQLLRWLGKRQRVLSDEQVRQMADAAGQVRTWHKTERVVVDLEQIAAFEALSHEVERARTRRLLWAAASLVGLIGGGLAAANAALGALVGL
;
A
#
# COMPACT_ATOMS: atom_id res chain seq x y z
N MET A 1 15.25 -39.84 -19.11
CA MET A 1 14.02 -39.48 -18.38
C MET A 1 14.45 -38.66 -17.18
N ASN A 2 14.46 -37.34 -17.31
CA ASN A 2 14.69 -36.45 -16.17
C ASN A 2 13.34 -36.22 -15.50
N ASP A 3 13.16 -36.81 -14.33
CA ASP A 3 12.06 -36.50 -13.42
C ASP A 3 12.23 -35.06 -12.92
N PHE A 4 11.61 -34.13 -13.64
CA PHE A 4 11.25 -32.84 -13.04
C PHE A 4 10.05 -33.11 -12.14
N ALA A 5 10.31 -33.29 -10.84
CA ALA A 5 9.29 -33.08 -9.83
C ALA A 5 8.59 -31.74 -10.13
N PRO A 6 7.24 -31.68 -10.25
CA PRO A 6 6.58 -30.42 -10.52
C PRO A 6 6.85 -29.49 -9.33
N ALA A 7 7.66 -28.46 -9.55
CA ALA A 7 7.77 -27.35 -8.63
C ALA A 7 6.35 -26.86 -8.32
N GLN A 8 5.92 -27.00 -7.07
CA GLN A 8 4.61 -26.55 -6.61
C GLN A 8 4.45 -25.08 -7.02
N ALA A 9 3.38 -24.80 -7.78
CA ALA A 9 3.01 -23.42 -8.03
C ALA A 9 2.78 -22.76 -6.67
N ALA A 10 3.50 -21.69 -6.36
CA ALA A 10 3.28 -20.94 -5.13
C ALA A 10 1.78 -20.58 -5.05
N GLU A 11 1.13 -21.07 -4.01
CA GLU A 11 -0.25 -20.75 -3.70
C GLU A 11 -0.33 -19.24 -3.44
N LEU A 12 -1.23 -18.50 -4.09
CA LEU A 12 -1.29 -17.04 -3.96
C LEU A 12 -1.44 -16.55 -2.50
N LEU A 13 -1.86 -17.45 -1.59
CA LEU A 13 -1.90 -17.22 -0.15
C LEU A 13 -0.53 -16.88 0.46
N THR A 14 0.58 -17.26 -0.18
CA THR A 14 1.93 -17.01 0.35
C THR A 14 2.52 -15.69 -0.12
N TYR A 15 1.82 -14.94 -0.97
CA TYR A 15 2.32 -13.69 -1.51
C TYR A 15 2.29 -12.62 -0.41
N PRO A 16 3.41 -11.91 -0.16
CA PRO A 16 3.40 -10.82 0.80
C PRO A 16 2.64 -9.61 0.25
N ALA A 17 1.97 -8.89 1.14
CA ALA A 17 1.33 -7.62 0.80
C ALA A 17 2.35 -6.62 0.25
N GLY A 18 2.00 -5.94 -0.84
CA GLY A 18 2.89 -4.97 -1.48
C GLY A 18 3.95 -5.56 -2.40
N TYR A 19 3.98 -6.88 -2.65
CA TYR A 19 5.05 -7.49 -3.45
C TYR A 19 5.22 -6.86 -4.85
N GLY A 20 4.12 -6.63 -5.58
CA GLY A 20 4.19 -6.07 -6.94
C GLY A 20 4.80 -4.66 -6.96
N VAL A 21 4.40 -3.80 -6.04
CA VAL A 21 4.95 -2.44 -5.89
C VAL A 21 6.35 -2.41 -5.28
N VAL A 22 6.73 -3.38 -4.45
CA VAL A 22 8.11 -3.55 -3.95
C VAL A 22 9.06 -3.80 -5.11
N ARG A 23 8.71 -4.71 -6.03
CA ARG A 23 9.52 -5.02 -7.21
C ARG A 23 9.79 -3.78 -8.06
N GLU A 24 8.75 -3.02 -8.38
CA GLU A 24 8.86 -1.76 -9.14
C GLU A 24 9.69 -0.72 -8.38
N CYS A 25 9.50 -0.60 -7.06
CA CYS A 25 10.29 0.29 -6.23
C CYS A 25 11.79 -0.04 -6.31
N LEU A 26 12.15 -1.32 -6.19
CA LEU A 26 13.55 -1.74 -6.19
C LEU A 26 14.17 -1.62 -7.58
N GLU A 27 13.43 -1.90 -8.64
CA GLU A 27 13.90 -1.72 -10.03
C GLU A 27 14.28 -0.25 -10.29
N GLN A 28 13.44 0.70 -9.89
CA GLN A 28 13.76 2.12 -9.99
C GLN A 28 14.89 2.53 -9.04
N GLN A 29 14.95 1.92 -7.85
CA GLN A 29 15.96 2.23 -6.84
C GLN A 29 17.37 1.76 -7.23
N GLN A 30 17.51 0.74 -8.07
CA GLN A 30 18.82 0.29 -8.59
C GLN A 30 19.54 1.39 -9.38
N GLN A 31 18.81 2.37 -9.91
CA GLN A 31 19.37 3.51 -10.64
C GLN A 31 19.80 4.67 -9.72
N ALA A 32 19.62 4.54 -8.39
CA ALA A 32 19.97 5.59 -7.43
C ALA A 32 21.49 5.80 -7.34
N ALA A 33 21.93 7.06 -7.40
CA ALA A 33 23.32 7.41 -7.16
C ALA A 33 23.74 7.10 -5.72
N THR A 34 24.96 6.56 -5.56
CA THR A 34 25.53 6.28 -4.23
C THR A 34 25.68 7.57 -3.44
N ARG A 35 25.05 7.64 -2.25
CA ARG A 35 25.17 8.81 -1.38
C ARG A 35 26.57 8.92 -0.79
N SER A 36 27.12 10.14 -0.78
CA SER A 36 28.38 10.44 -0.08
C SER A 36 28.24 10.33 1.44
N GLY A 37 29.35 10.23 2.16
CA GLY A 37 29.36 10.24 3.63
C GLY A 37 28.69 11.49 4.22
N VAL A 38 28.95 12.66 3.61
CA VAL A 38 28.33 13.94 3.98
C VAL A 38 26.81 13.92 3.75
N ALA A 39 26.35 13.38 2.62
CA ALA A 39 24.91 13.27 2.35
C ALA A 39 24.21 12.34 3.36
N ARG A 40 24.85 11.24 3.76
CA ARG A 40 24.34 10.34 4.82
C ARG A 40 24.31 11.03 6.18
N PHE A 41 25.30 11.85 6.49
CA PHE A 41 25.41 12.58 7.74
C PHE A 41 24.25 13.57 7.93
N PHE A 42 23.92 14.34 6.88
CA PHE A 42 22.81 15.28 6.90
C PHE A 42 21.42 14.66 6.66
N GLY A 43 21.35 13.34 6.46
CA GLY A 43 20.06 12.65 6.29
C GLY A 43 19.38 12.92 4.94
N VAL A 44 20.15 13.08 3.86
CA VAL A 44 19.62 13.16 2.49
C VAL A 44 18.82 11.88 2.19
N ASN A 45 17.63 12.00 1.60
CA ASN A 45 16.76 10.85 1.32
C ASN A 45 17.46 9.86 0.35
N PRO A 46 17.57 8.55 0.67
CA PRO A 46 18.18 7.56 -0.22
C PRO A 46 17.33 7.21 -1.45
N LEU A 47 16.03 7.54 -1.47
CA LEU A 47 15.14 7.14 -2.56
C LEU A 47 15.43 7.88 -3.87
N HIS A 48 15.59 7.09 -4.94
CA HIS A 48 15.49 7.58 -6.31
C HIS A 48 14.16 8.32 -6.50
N PRO A 49 14.11 9.47 -7.19
CA PRO A 49 12.87 10.22 -7.39
C PRO A 49 11.72 9.36 -7.93
N ASP A 50 12.00 8.50 -8.91
CA ASP A 50 10.99 7.64 -9.56
C ASP A 50 10.58 6.45 -8.68
N ALA A 51 11.40 6.07 -7.69
CA ALA A 51 11.06 5.04 -6.72
C ALA A 51 10.10 5.55 -5.62
N ARG A 52 9.93 6.86 -5.45
CA ARG A 52 9.20 7.43 -4.29
C ARG A 52 7.72 7.07 -4.27
N SER A 53 7.04 7.11 -5.42
CA SER A 53 5.63 6.74 -5.52
C SER A 53 5.43 5.26 -5.24
N TRP A 54 6.30 4.40 -5.80
CA TRP A 54 6.30 2.96 -5.56
C TRP A 54 6.59 2.60 -4.11
N TYR A 55 7.61 3.22 -3.50
CA TYR A 55 7.90 3.11 -2.08
C TYR A 55 6.70 3.47 -1.20
N GLY A 56 6.04 4.58 -1.52
CA GLY A 56 4.81 4.99 -0.86
C GLY A 56 3.65 3.99 -1.05
N GLY A 57 3.52 3.42 -2.25
CA GLY A 57 2.55 2.36 -2.55
C GLY A 57 2.77 1.12 -1.69
N ALA A 58 4.00 0.59 -1.68
CA ALA A 58 4.39 -0.57 -0.90
C ALA A 58 4.09 -0.42 0.59
N LEU A 59 4.46 0.71 1.20
CA LEU A 59 4.12 0.99 2.60
C LEU A 59 2.60 1.03 2.85
N GLY A 60 1.82 1.45 1.85
CA GLY A 60 0.36 1.46 1.94
C GLY A 60 -0.20 0.05 1.95
N GLU A 61 0.20 -0.76 0.96
CA GLU A 61 -0.28 -2.13 0.78
C GLU A 61 0.16 -3.04 1.93
N MET A 62 1.41 -2.94 2.39
CA MET A 62 1.88 -3.64 3.60
C MET A 62 1.04 -3.29 4.82
N ARG A 63 0.74 -1.99 5.02
CA ARG A 63 -0.13 -1.54 6.12
C ARG A 63 -1.54 -2.15 6.03
N VAL A 64 -2.10 -2.27 4.83
CA VAL A 64 -3.41 -2.91 4.64
C VAL A 64 -3.31 -4.42 4.87
N GLY A 65 -2.24 -5.06 4.42
CA GLY A 65 -1.90 -6.46 4.72
C GLY A 65 -1.92 -6.75 6.22
N GLU A 66 -1.17 -5.98 7.02
CA GLU A 66 -1.15 -6.09 8.50
C GLU A 66 -2.56 -6.00 9.13
N VAL A 67 -3.44 -5.17 8.55
CA VAL A 67 -4.82 -5.03 9.04
C VAL A 67 -5.65 -6.28 8.68
N LEU A 68 -5.44 -6.84 7.50
CA LEU A 68 -6.15 -8.01 6.98
C LEU A 68 -5.71 -9.32 7.65
N GLU A 69 -4.45 -9.43 8.08
CA GLU A 69 -3.94 -10.57 8.87
C GLU A 69 -4.73 -10.81 10.18
N ARG A 70 -5.42 -9.77 10.66
CA ARG A 70 -6.24 -9.81 11.88
C ARG A 70 -7.66 -10.33 11.64
N LEU A 71 -8.02 -10.67 10.41
CA LEU A 71 -9.29 -11.33 10.11
C LEU A 71 -9.31 -12.75 10.69
N GLY A 72 -10.50 -13.25 11.00
CA GLY A 72 -10.67 -14.61 11.50
C GLY A 72 -10.44 -15.67 10.41
N GLN A 73 -10.35 -16.95 10.81
CA GLN A 73 -10.05 -18.09 9.93
C GLN A 73 -11.07 -18.32 8.80
N GLU A 74 -12.27 -17.74 8.90
CA GLU A 74 -13.29 -17.78 7.85
C GLU A 74 -12.98 -16.88 6.65
N TRP A 75 -11.92 -16.07 6.74
CA TRP A 75 -11.49 -15.15 5.70
C TRP A 75 -10.19 -15.64 5.06
N SER A 76 -10.16 -15.65 3.74
CA SER A 76 -8.96 -15.87 2.93
C SER A 76 -8.55 -14.55 2.28
N VAL A 77 -7.26 -14.24 2.37
CA VAL A 77 -6.69 -13.00 1.86
C VAL A 77 -5.57 -13.35 0.88
N PHE A 78 -5.65 -12.81 -0.32
CA PHE A 78 -4.68 -12.98 -1.38
C PHE A 78 -4.07 -11.62 -1.69
N HIS A 79 -2.75 -11.54 -1.83
CA HIS A 79 -2.02 -10.30 -2.02
C HIS A 79 -1.32 -10.27 -3.36
N ALA A 80 -1.11 -9.06 -3.90
CA ALA A 80 -0.40 -8.84 -5.16
C ALA A 80 -0.90 -9.78 -6.27
N VAL A 81 -2.22 -9.87 -6.41
CA VAL A 81 -2.88 -10.87 -7.27
C VAL A 81 -2.66 -10.47 -8.72
N PRO A 82 -1.89 -11.24 -9.52
CA PRO A 82 -1.49 -10.82 -10.86
C PRO A 82 -2.67 -10.88 -11.82
N VAL A 83 -3.03 -9.79 -12.50
CA VAL A 83 -4.19 -9.76 -13.41
C VAL A 83 -3.85 -9.30 -14.81
N GLY A 84 -4.14 -10.16 -15.80
CA GLY A 84 -3.92 -9.87 -17.21
C GLY A 84 -2.44 -9.88 -17.62
N THR A 85 -2.15 -9.57 -18.89
CA THR A 85 -0.83 -9.82 -19.51
C THR A 85 0.13 -8.64 -19.47
N ARG A 86 -0.21 -7.55 -18.76
CA ARG A 86 0.57 -6.29 -18.75
C ARG A 86 1.21 -5.97 -17.40
N GLY A 87 1.39 -6.98 -16.55
CA GLY A 87 2.03 -6.79 -15.23
C GLY A 87 1.23 -5.95 -14.24
N SER A 88 -0.08 -5.78 -14.43
CA SER A 88 -0.95 -5.15 -13.43
C SER A 88 -1.39 -6.17 -12.38
N ASP A 89 -1.39 -5.79 -11.12
CA ASP A 89 -1.86 -6.57 -9.99
C ASP A 89 -3.08 -5.92 -9.32
N ILE A 90 -3.82 -6.74 -8.55
CA ILE A 90 -4.80 -6.28 -7.57
C ILE A 90 -4.12 -6.38 -6.21
N ASP A 91 -4.03 -5.27 -5.48
CA ASP A 91 -3.29 -5.19 -4.21
C ASP A 91 -3.74 -6.29 -3.24
N HIS A 92 -5.06 -6.43 -3.04
CA HIS A 92 -5.63 -7.54 -2.27
C HIS A 92 -6.98 -8.03 -2.79
N VAL A 93 -7.18 -9.35 -2.75
CA VAL A 93 -8.49 -10.00 -2.90
C VAL A 93 -8.83 -10.67 -1.58
N VAL A 94 -10.04 -10.43 -1.07
CA VAL A 94 -10.51 -10.97 0.21
C VAL A 94 -11.79 -11.76 -0.03
N VAL A 95 -11.82 -13.01 0.43
CA VAL A 95 -12.97 -13.91 0.36
C VAL A 95 -13.37 -14.27 1.79
N GLY A 96 -14.66 -14.20 2.11
CA GLY A 96 -15.17 -14.64 3.40
C GLY A 96 -16.70 -14.64 3.47
N PRO A 97 -17.30 -14.82 4.66
CA PRO A 97 -18.74 -15.00 4.80
C PRO A 97 -19.56 -13.83 4.21
N GLY A 98 -18.99 -12.63 4.22
CA GLY A 98 -19.61 -11.40 3.72
C GLY A 98 -19.57 -11.21 2.20
N GLY A 99 -18.92 -12.09 1.45
CA GLY A 99 -18.74 -11.99 -0.01
C GLY A 99 -17.28 -11.93 -0.44
N VAL A 100 -17.06 -11.53 -1.70
CA VAL A 100 -15.72 -11.33 -2.29
C VAL A 100 -15.45 -9.84 -2.49
N PHE A 101 -14.24 -9.40 -2.17
CA PHE A 101 -13.83 -8.00 -2.22
C PHE A 101 -12.49 -7.85 -2.93
N THR A 102 -12.38 -6.85 -3.82
CA THR A 102 -11.06 -6.31 -4.17
C THR A 102 -10.77 -5.12 -3.29
N ILE A 103 -9.53 -4.98 -2.84
CA ILE A 103 -9.07 -3.84 -2.07
C ILE A 103 -7.97 -3.16 -2.85
N ASN A 104 -8.23 -1.91 -3.24
CA ASN A 104 -7.25 -1.01 -3.81
C ASN A 104 -6.75 -0.06 -2.72
N THR A 105 -5.46 -0.04 -2.50
CA THR A 105 -4.80 0.70 -1.45
C THR A 105 -4.18 1.98 -2.02
N LYS A 106 -4.50 3.12 -1.39
CA LYS A 106 -3.98 4.42 -1.82
C LYS A 106 -3.47 5.21 -0.62
N ARG A 107 -2.15 5.24 -0.47
CA ARG A 107 -1.46 5.97 0.58
C ARG A 107 -1.24 7.43 0.20
N HIS A 108 -1.76 8.34 1.03
CA HIS A 108 -1.66 9.79 0.82
C HIS A 108 -1.27 10.51 2.12
N PRO A 109 0.00 10.45 2.53
CA PRO A 109 0.46 10.95 3.83
C PRO A 109 0.10 12.42 4.05
N GLY A 110 -0.67 12.71 5.10
CA GLY A 110 -1.03 14.08 5.47
C GLY A 110 -2.02 14.77 4.53
N ALA A 111 -2.51 14.09 3.49
CA ALA A 111 -3.40 14.71 2.52
C ALA A 111 -4.82 14.88 3.07
N LYS A 112 -5.48 15.98 2.69
CA LYS A 112 -6.92 16.14 2.83
C LYS A 112 -7.61 15.48 1.63
N VAL A 113 -8.57 14.62 1.90
CA VAL A 113 -9.38 13.93 0.90
C VAL A 113 -10.79 14.49 0.89
N TRP A 114 -11.36 14.67 -0.30
CA TRP A 114 -12.76 14.98 -0.49
C TRP A 114 -13.40 13.86 -1.31
N LEU A 115 -14.52 13.31 -0.81
CA LEU A 115 -15.25 12.23 -1.45
C LEU A 115 -16.64 12.71 -1.87
N GLY A 116 -16.88 12.68 -3.17
CA GLY A 116 -18.21 12.77 -3.77
C GLY A 116 -18.64 11.45 -4.38
N GLU A 117 -19.84 11.44 -4.97
CA GLU A 117 -20.43 10.22 -5.54
C GLU A 117 -19.65 9.68 -6.74
N ARG A 118 -19.12 10.56 -7.58
CA ARG A 118 -18.45 10.19 -8.86
C ARG A 118 -16.97 10.54 -8.90
N MET A 119 -16.47 11.28 -7.92
CA MET A 119 -15.09 11.76 -7.93
C MET A 119 -14.52 11.80 -6.52
N LEU A 120 -13.21 11.57 -6.45
CA LEU A 120 -12.41 11.68 -5.25
C LEU A 120 -11.29 12.67 -5.54
N LEU A 121 -11.12 13.63 -4.63
CA LEU A 121 -10.02 14.59 -4.67
C LEU A 121 -9.02 14.26 -3.58
N VAL A 122 -7.73 14.31 -3.90
CA VAL A 122 -6.63 14.23 -2.94
C VAL A 122 -5.83 15.52 -3.05
N ALA A 123 -5.68 16.24 -1.93
CA ALA A 123 -4.99 17.53 -1.92
C ALA A 123 -5.51 18.51 -3.00
N GLY A 124 -6.83 18.49 -3.24
CA GLY A 124 -7.49 19.33 -4.25
C GLY A 124 -7.44 18.80 -5.68
N GLN A 125 -6.69 17.73 -5.96
CA GLN A 125 -6.53 17.17 -7.30
C GLN A 125 -7.47 15.97 -7.53
N LYS A 126 -8.13 15.94 -8.69
CA LYS A 126 -9.03 14.84 -9.08
C LYS A 126 -8.22 13.58 -9.36
N THR A 127 -8.70 12.45 -8.85
CA THR A 127 -8.07 11.15 -9.07
C THR A 127 -8.98 10.19 -9.82
N ASP A 128 -8.37 9.12 -10.35
CA ASP A 128 -9.06 8.02 -11.01
C ASP A 128 -9.32 6.83 -10.10
N HIS A 129 -9.09 6.96 -8.79
CA HIS A 129 -9.11 5.84 -7.84
C HIS A 129 -10.44 5.08 -7.86
N LEU A 130 -11.57 5.79 -7.87
CA LEU A 130 -12.89 5.15 -7.95
C LEU A 130 -13.09 4.37 -9.26
N ARG A 131 -12.57 4.86 -10.38
CA ARG A 131 -12.68 4.20 -11.68
C ARG A 131 -11.82 2.93 -11.70
N ASN A 132 -10.58 3.03 -11.20
CA ASN A 132 -9.66 1.90 -11.16
C ASN A 132 -10.18 0.78 -10.25
N SER A 133 -10.68 1.09 -9.05
CA SER A 133 -11.28 0.08 -8.17
C SER A 133 -12.46 -0.67 -8.81
N ARG A 134 -13.32 0.03 -9.57
CA ARG A 134 -14.41 -0.62 -10.34
C ARG A 134 -13.88 -1.58 -11.39
N HIS A 135 -12.86 -1.17 -12.14
CA HIS A 135 -12.28 -2.01 -13.19
C HIS A 135 -11.60 -3.25 -12.60
N GLU A 136 -10.90 -3.11 -11.46
CA GLU A 136 -10.31 -4.24 -10.73
C GLU A 136 -11.38 -5.22 -10.25
N ALA A 137 -12.43 -4.74 -9.58
CA ALA A 137 -13.53 -5.60 -9.14
C ALA A 137 -14.25 -6.29 -10.30
N SER A 138 -14.55 -5.56 -11.37
CA SER A 138 -15.20 -6.14 -12.57
C SER A 138 -14.32 -7.21 -13.22
N ARG A 139 -13.01 -6.98 -13.30
CA ARG A 139 -12.06 -7.97 -13.82
C ARG A 139 -12.00 -9.19 -12.91
N ALA A 140 -11.90 -9.00 -11.60
CA ALA A 140 -11.87 -10.10 -10.64
C ALA A 140 -13.15 -10.93 -10.69
N ALA A 141 -14.32 -10.29 -10.72
CA ALA A 141 -15.61 -10.95 -10.86
C ALA A 141 -15.67 -11.85 -12.11
N LYS A 142 -15.21 -11.33 -13.26
CA LYS A 142 -15.17 -12.10 -14.51
C LYS A 142 -14.27 -13.33 -14.41
N LEU A 143 -13.07 -13.17 -13.85
CA LEU A 143 -12.09 -14.26 -13.75
C LEU A 143 -12.53 -15.33 -12.74
N LEU A 144 -13.01 -14.90 -11.57
CA LEU A 144 -13.53 -15.81 -10.54
C LEU A 144 -14.80 -16.52 -10.99
N THR A 145 -15.70 -15.84 -11.70
CA THR A 145 -16.91 -16.49 -12.26
C THR A 145 -16.54 -17.62 -13.21
N ALA A 146 -15.57 -17.39 -14.09
CA ALA A 146 -15.10 -18.39 -15.03
C ALA A 146 -14.41 -19.58 -14.33
N ALA A 147 -13.63 -19.32 -13.27
CA ALA A 147 -12.90 -20.35 -12.55
C ALA A 147 -13.79 -21.15 -11.57
N ALA A 148 -14.71 -20.49 -10.89
CA ALA A 148 -15.61 -21.12 -9.92
C ALA A 148 -16.80 -21.85 -10.59
N GLY A 149 -17.12 -21.53 -11.85
CA GLY A 149 -18.26 -22.13 -12.57
C GLY A 149 -19.62 -21.61 -12.10
N MET A 150 -19.66 -20.53 -11.33
CA MET A 150 -20.86 -19.87 -10.83
C MET A 150 -20.68 -18.35 -10.83
N PRO A 151 -21.76 -17.54 -10.90
CA PRO A 151 -21.64 -16.09 -10.79
C PRO A 151 -20.97 -15.65 -9.48
N VAL A 152 -19.92 -14.84 -9.60
CA VAL A 152 -19.21 -14.25 -8.45
C VAL A 152 -19.29 -12.73 -8.54
N ASP A 153 -20.04 -12.13 -7.61
CA ASP A 153 -20.05 -10.69 -7.41
C ASP A 153 -18.85 -10.27 -6.56
N VAL A 154 -18.06 -9.32 -7.06
CA VAL A 154 -16.90 -8.79 -6.35
C VAL A 154 -17.11 -7.31 -6.05
N ARG A 155 -17.04 -6.95 -4.77
CA ARG A 155 -17.30 -5.59 -4.32
C ARG A 155 -15.98 -4.81 -4.18
N PRO A 156 -15.82 -3.65 -4.85
CA PRO A 156 -14.59 -2.87 -4.76
C PRO A 156 -14.54 -2.04 -3.46
N LEU A 157 -13.41 -2.14 -2.78
CA LEU A 157 -13.00 -1.28 -1.68
C LEU A 157 -11.82 -0.41 -2.12
N LEU A 158 -11.92 0.89 -1.87
CA LEU A 158 -10.81 1.83 -1.93
C LEU A 158 -10.41 2.19 -0.49
N VAL A 159 -9.23 1.74 -0.09
CA VAL A 159 -8.69 1.94 1.26
C VAL A 159 -7.65 3.06 1.22
N LEU A 160 -7.93 4.14 1.96
CA LEU A 160 -7.06 5.29 2.08
C LEU A 160 -6.15 5.15 3.31
N VAL A 161 -4.84 5.26 3.08
CA VAL A 161 -3.82 5.08 4.14
C VAL A 161 -3.11 6.41 4.42
N ALA A 162 -2.87 6.70 5.70
CA ALA A 162 -2.11 7.85 6.19
C ALA A 162 -2.65 9.25 5.79
N ILE A 163 -3.92 9.35 5.40
CA ILE A 163 -4.56 10.65 5.13
C ILE A 163 -4.67 11.48 6.41
N ASN A 164 -4.71 12.81 6.28
CA ASN A 164 -4.97 13.70 7.41
C ASN A 164 -6.46 13.74 7.77
N SER A 165 -7.33 13.83 6.76
CA SER A 165 -8.78 13.92 6.97
C SER A 165 -9.54 13.60 5.69
N MET A 166 -10.73 13.01 5.80
CA MET A 166 -11.65 12.80 4.67
C MET A 166 -12.97 13.53 4.89
N THR A 167 -13.30 14.47 3.99
CA THR A 167 -14.62 15.10 3.93
C THR A 167 -15.51 14.31 2.98
N VAL A 168 -16.63 13.78 3.48
CA VAL A 168 -17.59 13.01 2.68
C VAL A 168 -18.79 13.89 2.37
N LYS A 169 -19.00 14.21 1.09
CA LYS A 169 -20.22 14.89 0.62
C LYS A 169 -21.29 13.91 0.20
N ARG A 170 -20.92 12.90 -0.59
CA ARG A 170 -21.79 11.79 -0.98
C ARG A 170 -20.93 10.55 -1.22
N ARG A 171 -21.36 9.39 -0.74
CA ARG A 171 -20.65 8.14 -1.00
C ARG A 171 -21.09 7.56 -2.35
N PRO A 172 -20.16 7.02 -3.16
CA PRO A 172 -20.52 6.17 -4.30
C PRO A 172 -21.34 4.97 -3.81
N SER A 173 -22.32 4.54 -4.59
CA SER A 173 -23.14 3.35 -4.27
C SER A 173 -22.39 2.04 -4.58
N ASP A 174 -21.44 2.09 -5.49
CA ASP A 174 -20.79 0.95 -6.11
C ASP A 174 -19.34 0.72 -5.65
N VAL A 175 -18.71 1.70 -5.00
CA VAL A 175 -17.36 1.59 -4.42
C VAL A 175 -17.40 1.98 -2.95
N VAL A 176 -16.86 1.10 -2.10
CA VAL A 176 -16.72 1.37 -0.67
C VAL A 176 -15.42 2.14 -0.45
N VAL A 177 -15.51 3.36 0.05
CA VAL A 177 -14.33 4.19 0.36
C VAL A 177 -14.19 4.35 1.87
N ILE A 178 -13.09 3.85 2.42
CA ILE A 178 -12.82 3.81 3.86
C ILE A 178 -11.33 4.02 4.14
N THR A 179 -10.97 4.20 5.41
CA THR A 179 -9.57 4.22 5.86
C THR A 179 -9.10 2.85 6.32
N ASP A 180 -7.79 2.64 6.40
CA ASP A 180 -7.17 1.43 6.97
C ASP A 180 -7.70 1.11 8.37
N SER A 181 -7.87 2.14 9.22
CA SER A 181 -8.43 1.99 10.57
C SER A 181 -9.90 1.53 10.61
N GLN A 182 -10.65 1.71 9.52
CA GLN A 182 -12.05 1.29 9.40
C GLN A 182 -12.21 -0.10 8.79
N LEU A 183 -11.20 -0.57 8.04
CA LEU A 183 -11.25 -1.76 7.19
C LEU A 183 -11.66 -3.02 7.96
N LEU A 184 -10.92 -3.38 9.00
CA LEU A 184 -11.16 -4.61 9.77
C LEU A 184 -12.58 -4.65 10.34
N ARG A 185 -13.02 -3.54 10.95
CA ARG A 185 -14.38 -3.42 11.51
C ARG A 185 -15.44 -3.48 10.42
N TRP A 186 -15.18 -2.90 9.25
CA TRP A 186 -16.14 -2.88 8.16
C TRP A 186 -16.36 -4.29 7.59
N LEU A 187 -15.28 -5.04 7.36
CA LEU A 187 -15.30 -6.45 6.92
C LEU A 187 -15.96 -7.35 7.96
N GLY A 188 -15.56 -7.25 9.24
CA GLY A 188 -16.14 -8.05 10.32
C GLY A 188 -17.63 -7.78 10.60
N LYS A 189 -18.18 -6.65 10.13
CA LYS A 189 -19.61 -6.32 10.22
C LYS A 189 -20.43 -6.71 8.98
N ARG A 190 -19.83 -7.41 8.00
CA ARG A 190 -20.60 -7.89 6.85
C ARG A 190 -21.52 -9.02 7.30
N GLN A 191 -22.80 -8.93 6.93
CA GLN A 191 -23.73 -10.04 7.10
C GLN A 191 -23.26 -11.22 6.26
N ARG A 192 -23.41 -12.44 6.79
CA ARG A 192 -23.15 -13.65 6.03
C ARG A 192 -24.11 -13.73 4.85
N VAL A 193 -23.54 -13.80 3.65
CA VAL A 193 -24.26 -14.00 2.38
C VAL A 193 -23.76 -15.23 1.63
N LEU A 194 -22.59 -15.76 2.00
CA LEU A 194 -22.02 -17.00 1.47
C LEU A 194 -22.08 -18.12 2.51
N SER A 195 -22.41 -19.33 2.06
CA SER A 195 -22.22 -20.55 2.84
C SER A 195 -20.73 -20.90 2.97
N ASP A 196 -20.36 -21.72 3.94
CA ASP A 196 -18.96 -22.14 4.12
C ASP A 196 -18.42 -22.90 2.89
N GLU A 197 -19.28 -23.64 2.19
CA GLU A 197 -18.93 -24.28 0.92
C GLU A 197 -18.65 -23.25 -0.18
N GLN A 198 -19.49 -22.22 -0.31
CA GLN A 198 -19.26 -21.15 -1.29
C GLN A 198 -17.99 -20.35 -0.98
N VAL A 199 -17.72 -20.07 0.30
CA VAL A 199 -16.48 -19.42 0.73
C VAL A 199 -15.27 -20.27 0.33
N ARG A 200 -15.27 -21.58 0.63
CA ARG A 200 -14.19 -22.50 0.23
C ARG A 200 -14.01 -22.54 -1.28
N GLN A 201 -15.08 -22.75 -2.05
CA GLN A 201 -15.03 -22.79 -3.51
C GLN A 201 -14.46 -21.49 -4.11
N MET A 202 -14.86 -20.32 -3.61
CA MET A 202 -14.35 -19.03 -4.07
C MET A 202 -12.91 -18.78 -3.64
N ALA A 203 -12.53 -19.20 -2.43
CA ALA A 203 -11.16 -19.12 -1.94
C ALA A 203 -10.22 -20.02 -2.75
N ASP A 204 -10.62 -21.26 -3.04
CA ASP A 204 -9.87 -22.20 -3.87
C ASP A 204 -9.69 -21.67 -5.29
N ALA A 205 -10.73 -21.07 -5.88
CA ALA A 205 -10.63 -20.42 -7.17
C ALA A 205 -9.69 -19.21 -7.13
N ALA A 206 -9.76 -18.39 -6.08
CA ALA A 206 -8.90 -17.21 -5.91
C ALA A 206 -7.44 -17.57 -5.61
N GLY A 207 -7.15 -18.69 -4.94
CA GLY A 207 -5.79 -19.14 -4.62
C GLY A 207 -5.00 -19.65 -5.81
N GLN A 208 -5.68 -20.01 -6.90
CA GLN A 208 -5.06 -20.54 -8.10
C GLN A 208 -4.54 -19.42 -9.00
N VAL A 209 -3.20 -19.33 -9.18
CA VAL A 209 -2.57 -18.38 -10.12
C VAL A 209 -3.20 -18.41 -11.52
N ARG A 210 -3.55 -19.61 -12.01
CA ARG A 210 -4.18 -19.83 -13.32
C ARG A 210 -5.54 -19.13 -13.50
N THR A 211 -6.24 -18.85 -12.40
CA THR A 211 -7.50 -18.07 -12.42
C THR A 211 -7.25 -16.67 -12.94
N TRP A 212 -6.10 -16.10 -12.59
CA TRP A 212 -5.79 -14.70 -12.82
C TRP A 212 -4.88 -14.49 -14.03
N HIS A 213 -3.99 -15.45 -14.30
CA HIS A 213 -3.06 -15.40 -15.42
C HIS A 213 -2.93 -16.75 -16.13
N LYS A 214 -3.05 -16.76 -17.46
CA LYS A 214 -3.13 -18.01 -18.24
C LYS A 214 -1.79 -18.75 -18.41
N THR A 215 -0.65 -18.06 -18.26
CA THR A 215 0.60 -18.56 -18.88
C THR A 215 1.86 -18.44 -18.00
N GLU A 216 1.83 -17.72 -16.87
CA GLU A 216 3.07 -17.48 -16.11
C GLU A 216 3.03 -18.01 -14.69
N ARG A 217 4.12 -18.66 -14.30
CA ARG A 217 4.50 -18.83 -12.91
C ARG A 217 5.09 -17.50 -12.45
N VAL A 218 4.36 -16.74 -11.65
CA VAL A 218 4.97 -15.64 -10.91
C VAL A 218 5.74 -16.28 -9.76
N VAL A 219 7.06 -16.12 -9.77
CA VAL A 219 7.92 -16.55 -8.66
C VAL A 219 8.07 -15.36 -7.74
N VAL A 220 7.64 -15.52 -6.48
CA VAL A 220 7.87 -14.53 -5.44
C VAL A 220 9.29 -14.69 -4.95
N ASP A 221 10.06 -13.62 -5.07
CA ASP A 221 11.41 -13.52 -4.56
C ASP A 221 11.38 -12.79 -3.21
N LEU A 222 11.42 -13.57 -2.12
CA LEU A 222 11.39 -13.02 -0.76
C LEU A 222 12.61 -12.14 -0.45
N GLU A 223 13.71 -12.26 -1.21
CA GLU A 223 14.86 -11.36 -1.06
C GLU A 223 14.47 -9.91 -1.39
N GLN A 224 13.50 -9.70 -2.28
CA GLN A 224 12.98 -8.37 -2.59
C GLN A 224 12.28 -7.73 -1.39
N ILE A 225 11.56 -8.51 -0.58
CA ILE A 225 10.93 -8.00 0.64
C ILE A 225 12.00 -7.57 1.64
N ALA A 226 13.00 -8.42 1.89
CA ALA A 226 14.11 -8.09 2.79
C ALA A 226 14.91 -6.87 2.31
N ALA A 227 15.15 -6.74 1.00
CA ALA A 227 15.81 -5.58 0.41
C ALA A 227 14.99 -4.29 0.58
N PHE A 228 13.65 -4.37 0.45
CA PHE A 228 12.76 -3.24 0.68
C PHE A 228 12.70 -2.83 2.16
N GLU A 229 12.73 -3.77 3.09
CA GLU A 229 12.83 -3.49 4.53
C GLU A 229 14.14 -2.77 4.86
N ALA A 230 15.26 -3.24 4.31
CA ALA A 230 16.56 -2.58 4.47
C ALA A 230 16.53 -1.14 3.93
N LEU A 231 15.96 -0.93 2.73
CA LEU A 231 15.74 0.40 2.15
C LEU A 231 14.86 1.26 3.04
N SER A 232 13.78 0.70 3.59
CA SER A 232 12.86 1.41 4.48
C SER A 232 13.55 1.90 5.75
N HIS A 233 14.34 1.04 6.39
CA HIS A 233 15.16 1.43 7.53
C HIS A 233 16.18 2.53 7.17
N GLU A 234 16.75 2.51 5.97
CA GLU A 234 17.66 3.57 5.51
C GLU A 234 16.92 4.92 5.32
N VAL A 235 15.72 4.89 4.75
CA VAL A 235 14.83 6.05 4.58
C VAL A 235 14.45 6.65 5.93
N GLU A 236 14.07 5.82 6.90
CA GLU A 236 13.72 6.24 8.25
C GLU A 236 14.90 6.85 8.98
N ARG A 237 16.08 6.19 8.95
CA ARG A 237 17.31 6.73 9.53
C ARG A 237 17.67 8.09 8.92
N ALA A 238 17.56 8.23 7.61
CA ALA A 238 17.79 9.50 6.92
C ALA A 238 16.80 10.58 7.36
N ARG A 239 15.50 10.25 7.51
CA ARG A 239 14.48 11.15 8.02
C ARG A 239 14.79 11.60 9.44
N THR A 240 15.12 10.67 10.35
CA THR A 240 15.46 10.99 11.74
C THR A 240 16.65 11.93 11.82
N ARG A 241 17.74 11.63 11.08
CA ARG A 241 18.91 12.53 11.01
C ARG A 241 18.55 13.93 10.52
N ARG A 242 17.73 14.03 9.47
CA ARG A 242 17.29 15.32 8.94
C ARG A 242 16.48 16.13 9.96
N LEU A 243 15.60 15.47 10.72
CA LEU A 243 14.84 16.12 11.79
C LEU A 243 15.75 16.58 12.94
N LEU A 244 16.75 15.78 13.31
CA LEU A 244 17.75 16.18 14.32
C LEU A 244 18.55 17.40 13.85
N TRP A 245 18.99 17.43 12.59
CA TRP A 245 19.68 18.60 12.04
C TRP A 245 18.80 19.84 11.97
N ALA A 246 17.52 19.70 11.63
CA ALA A 246 16.58 20.80 11.65
C ALA A 246 16.40 21.36 13.08
N ALA A 247 16.28 20.48 14.08
CA ALA A 247 16.18 20.87 15.49
C ALA A 247 17.47 21.56 15.99
N ALA A 248 18.64 21.00 15.68
CA ALA A 248 19.93 21.58 16.04
C ALA A 248 20.12 22.98 15.42
N SER A 249 19.69 23.15 14.17
CA SER A 249 19.73 24.46 13.48
C SER A 249 18.82 25.48 14.16
N LEU A 250 17.63 25.08 14.58
CA LEU A 250 16.70 25.95 15.32
C LEU A 250 17.27 26.37 16.69
N VAL A 251 17.87 25.42 17.43
CA VAL A 251 18.54 25.70 18.71
C VAL A 251 19.72 26.66 18.51
N GLY A 252 20.53 26.46 17.47
CA GLY A 252 21.64 27.35 17.14
C GLY A 252 21.18 28.78 16.83
N LEU A 253 20.09 28.94 16.06
CA LEU A 253 19.50 30.25 15.77
C LEU A 253 18.98 30.96 17.03
N ILE A 254 18.32 30.24 17.94
CA ILE A 254 17.82 30.79 19.21
C ILE A 254 18.98 31.18 20.12
N GLY A 255 19.97 30.30 20.30
CA GLY A 255 21.14 30.55 21.15
C GLY A 255 21.99 31.71 20.65
N GLY A 256 22.22 31.79 19.33
CA GLY A 256 22.92 32.91 18.70
C GLY A 256 22.16 34.24 18.85
N GLY A 257 20.83 34.21 18.73
CA GLY A 257 19.97 35.39 18.96
C GLY A 257 20.03 35.89 20.40
N LEU A 258 20.00 34.99 21.39
CA LEU A 258 20.15 35.34 22.81
C LEU A 258 21.54 35.93 23.12
N ALA A 259 22.60 35.35 22.55
CA ALA A 259 23.96 35.86 22.71
C ALA A 259 24.11 37.28 22.12
N ALA A 260 23.56 37.52 20.93
CA ALA A 260 23.58 38.83 20.30
C ALA A 260 22.74 39.87 21.08
N ALA A 261 21.56 39.48 21.58
CA ALA A 261 20.72 40.35 22.41
C ALA A 261 21.40 40.73 23.74
N ASN A 262 22.04 39.77 24.41
CA ASN A 262 22.82 40.04 25.63
C ASN A 262 24.00 40.97 25.37
N ALA A 263 24.71 40.81 24.25
CA ALA A 263 25.80 41.71 23.86
C ALA A 263 25.30 43.15 23.60
N ALA A 264 24.14 43.30 22.95
CA ALA A 264 23.54 44.61 22.70
C ALA A 264 23.03 45.30 23.99
N LEU A 265 22.42 44.55 24.91
CA LEU A 265 22.02 45.08 26.23
C LEU A 265 23.24 45.52 27.06
N GLY A 266 24.32 44.74 27.06
CA GLY A 266 25.56 45.11 27.74
C GLY A 266 26.18 46.39 27.20
N ALA A 267 26.10 46.62 25.89
CA ALA A 267 26.58 47.85 25.25
C ALA A 267 25.70 49.09 25.56
N LEU A 268 24.40 48.90 25.82
CA LEU A 268 23.47 49.99 26.16
C LEU A 268 23.51 50.40 27.63
N VAL A 269 23.80 49.47 28.55
CA VAL A 269 23.90 49.74 30.00
C VAL A 269 25.30 50.26 30.40
N GLY A 270 26.30 50.07 29.54
CA GLY A 270 27.67 50.56 29.73
C GLY A 270 27.96 51.97 29.20
N LEU A 271 26.93 52.70 28.75
CA LEU A 271 26.95 54.13 28.38
C LEU A 271 26.26 54.96 29.47
#